data_AF-A0A1G2G3D0-F1
#
_entry.id   AF-A0A1G2G3D0-F1
#
_cell.length_a   1.000
_cell.length_b   1.000
_cell.length_c   1.000
_cell.angle_alpha   90.00
_cell.angle_beta   90.00
_cell.angle_gamma   90.00
#
_symmetry.space_group_name_H-M   'P 1'
#
loop_
_entity.id
_entity.type
_entity.pdbx_description
1 polymer ?
#
loop_
_entity_poly.entity_id
_entity_poly.type
_entity_poly.pdbx_seq_one_letter_code
_entity_poly.pdbx_strand_id
1 'polypeptide(L)'
;MNEAFLNSYESPPDITVVSPPAESLLHNKDNSSAWPEGIKKNKELEQQARLRDVANKNLESLFTHIPLADMEIQTAIKTNLLEEKDVTATYESLSRLLEDPSNDRLILYVPFELVPDQTWKPESKELREATQQFTRLYMEGWDRLLSVRDVRANFVDGDIPDRELRQAPLPRVVKAAHLIPKLVEKGLLSVSEVIQLMEDNQGSTLHESIANTLPVLADMGFIEKKQLEIEKLPTEALEKNKNWIHDLPSCMKQELASANRKLPKKLPVARTRWLKKEREREIVEKYAGEIADALAQNSLMPSDIEKLASTSKDRLSTLTGINAIRKTVETLAHTDTEQAQTIQKTYDPLIQELWQNATPETKDALTSILSRWHAAGVVDKLYLEQFGIRIPKFDLPFSADNAEIKEELREISPIIKAIELNPELAKFFYPAAILFGSRVKGYGTRTADLDVAVFVRPDTPIEERPRAQKLLSKILAGEKIQGKALEFWLAREGDNLCIQDFPNPDTSLGDSNLPHVLFNGAWSGNKATIKELHEKLLPGYLYSKGKTVDGRDARKIWLEEMERDTLQYRLMHKGYAQFFPEQGGMHAKHADAIDGKSVFWDSGYRRLAIKLFIQKVFLPQLEKIG
;
A
#
# COMPACT_ATOMS: atom_id res chain seq x y z
N MET A 1 32.24 1.53 -24.14
CA MET A 1 33.02 0.51 -23.39
C MET A 1 32.73 -0.79 -24.13
N ASN A 2 33.75 -1.45 -24.69
CA ASN A 2 33.57 -2.53 -25.68
C ASN A 2 32.84 -3.75 -25.08
N GLU A 3 31.86 -4.30 -25.81
CA GLU A 3 31.16 -5.56 -25.51
C GLU A 3 32.11 -6.75 -25.27
N ALA A 4 33.35 -6.65 -25.74
CA ALA A 4 34.39 -7.65 -25.53
C ALA A 4 34.87 -7.78 -24.06
N PHE A 5 34.60 -6.81 -23.18
CA PHE A 5 35.05 -6.86 -21.77
C PHE A 5 34.12 -7.67 -20.84
N LEU A 6 32.92 -8.04 -21.30
CA LEU A 6 31.93 -8.76 -20.50
C LEU A 6 32.06 -10.30 -20.59
N ASN A 7 32.89 -10.83 -21.50
CA ASN A 7 32.90 -12.26 -21.84
C ASN A 7 34.15 -13.05 -21.39
N SER A 8 35.06 -12.48 -20.60
CA SER A 8 36.29 -13.18 -20.20
C SER A 8 36.57 -13.11 -18.69
N TYR A 9 35.73 -13.74 -17.88
CA TYR A 9 36.12 -14.12 -16.51
C TYR A 9 35.50 -15.47 -16.13
N GLU A 10 36.39 -16.38 -15.72
CA GLU A 10 36.10 -17.70 -15.16
C GLU A 10 35.24 -17.56 -13.90
N SER A 11 34.11 -18.27 -13.88
CA SER A 11 33.12 -18.38 -12.78
C SER A 11 32.56 -17.06 -12.24
N PRO A 12 31.27 -16.73 -12.46
CA PRO A 12 30.69 -15.52 -11.91
C PRO A 12 30.77 -15.54 -10.37
N PRO A 13 31.06 -14.41 -9.69
CA PRO A 13 30.90 -14.33 -8.25
C PRO A 13 29.46 -14.68 -7.87
N ASP A 14 29.30 -15.52 -6.82
CA ASP A 14 28.01 -15.91 -6.28
C ASP A 14 27.30 -14.68 -5.69
N ILE A 15 26.47 -14.04 -6.51
CA ILE A 15 25.57 -12.98 -6.07
C ILE A 15 24.53 -13.64 -5.17
N THR A 16 24.54 -13.24 -3.91
CA THR A 16 23.54 -13.63 -2.92
C THR A 16 22.40 -12.62 -2.96
N VAL A 17 21.17 -13.12 -2.93
CA VAL A 17 19.98 -12.30 -2.75
C VAL A 17 19.40 -12.67 -1.40
N VAL A 18 19.18 -11.68 -0.53
CA VAL A 18 18.55 -11.88 0.78
C VAL A 18 17.22 -11.14 0.83
N SER A 19 16.29 -11.71 1.59
CA SER A 19 14.98 -11.13 1.81
C SER A 19 15.08 -9.77 2.52
N PRO A 20 14.04 -8.92 2.40
CA PRO A 20 13.99 -7.67 3.13
C PRO A 20 14.27 -7.86 4.63
N PRO A 21 15.09 -6.98 5.26
CA PRO A 21 15.44 -7.12 6.67
C PRO A 21 14.25 -7.23 7.63
N ALA A 22 13.14 -6.52 7.40
CA ALA A 22 11.94 -6.64 8.21
C ALA A 22 11.36 -8.07 8.19
N GLU A 23 11.34 -8.70 7.01
CA GLU A 23 10.83 -10.07 6.84
C GLU A 23 11.82 -11.11 7.38
N SER A 24 13.12 -10.91 7.17
CA SER A 24 14.14 -11.82 7.71
C SER A 24 14.23 -11.79 9.24
N LEU A 25 13.80 -10.69 9.90
CA LEU A 25 13.67 -10.65 11.36
C LEU A 25 12.54 -11.55 11.88
N LEU A 26 11.49 -11.78 11.09
CA LEU A 26 10.43 -12.75 11.44
C LEU A 26 10.91 -14.21 11.31
N HIS A 27 11.96 -14.43 10.52
CA HIS A 27 12.59 -15.74 10.31
C HIS A 27 14.07 -15.72 10.69
N ASN A 28 14.40 -15.03 11.78
CA ASN A 28 15.79 -14.73 12.18
C ASN A 28 16.66 -15.98 12.41
N LYS A 29 16.06 -17.14 12.70
CA LYS A 29 16.75 -18.43 12.87
C LYS A 29 17.13 -19.13 11.56
N ASP A 30 16.71 -18.63 10.41
CA ASP A 30 17.13 -19.20 9.14
C ASP A 30 18.66 -19.07 8.97
N ASN A 31 19.31 -20.18 8.61
CA ASN A 31 20.74 -20.20 8.33
C ASN A 31 21.12 -19.30 7.13
N SER A 32 20.15 -19.00 6.26
CA SER A 32 20.32 -18.08 5.13
C SER A 32 20.38 -16.60 5.55
N SER A 33 19.95 -16.27 6.77
CA SER A 33 19.90 -14.90 7.29
C SER A 33 21.29 -14.29 7.45
N ALA A 34 21.45 -13.03 7.04
CA ALA A 34 22.67 -12.25 7.18
C ALA A 34 22.81 -11.56 8.57
N TRP A 35 21.84 -11.72 9.47
CA TRP A 35 21.88 -11.10 10.80
C TRP A 35 23.02 -11.64 11.68
N PRO A 36 23.64 -10.80 12.55
CA PRO A 36 24.57 -11.24 13.58
C PRO A 36 24.00 -12.32 14.50
N GLU A 37 24.87 -13.18 15.00
CA GLU A 37 24.49 -14.29 15.88
C GLU A 37 23.77 -13.84 17.17
N GLY A 38 24.17 -12.69 17.73
CA GLY A 38 23.51 -12.10 18.89
C GLY A 38 22.04 -11.71 18.63
N ILE A 39 21.72 -11.29 17.41
CA ILE A 39 20.34 -10.98 16.99
C ILE A 39 19.58 -12.29 16.71
N LYS A 40 20.20 -13.25 16.03
CA LYS A 40 19.59 -14.57 15.74
C LYS A 40 19.19 -15.34 16.99
N LYS A 41 19.98 -15.19 18.07
CA LYS A 41 19.75 -15.86 19.37
C LYS A 41 18.96 -15.00 20.37
N ASN A 42 18.52 -13.80 19.99
CA ASN A 42 17.78 -12.92 20.89
C ASN A 42 16.36 -13.50 21.15
N LYS A 43 16.08 -13.82 22.43
CA LYS A 43 14.82 -14.44 22.86
C LYS A 43 13.61 -13.51 22.74
N GLU A 44 13.81 -12.22 22.96
CA GLU A 44 12.76 -11.22 22.83
C GLU A 44 12.31 -11.07 21.38
N LEU A 45 13.28 -10.99 20.45
CA LEU A 45 13.02 -11.02 19.02
C LEU A 45 12.27 -12.28 18.60
N GLU A 46 12.71 -13.45 19.05
CA GLU A 46 12.04 -14.72 18.77
C GLU A 46 10.58 -14.71 19.25
N GLN A 47 10.32 -14.19 20.44
CA GLN A 47 8.97 -14.08 20.98
C GLN A 47 8.11 -13.13 20.13
N GLN A 48 8.61 -11.94 19.79
CA GLN A 48 7.88 -10.97 18.95
C GLN A 48 7.58 -11.53 17.55
N ALA A 49 8.58 -12.18 16.92
CA ALA A 49 8.42 -12.84 15.63
C ALA A 49 7.36 -13.96 15.67
N ARG A 50 7.38 -14.79 16.73
CA ARG A 50 6.39 -15.85 16.92
C ARG A 50 4.98 -15.32 17.11
N LEU A 51 4.79 -14.25 17.89
CA LEU A 51 3.48 -13.63 18.07
C LEU A 51 2.89 -13.16 16.74
N ARG A 52 3.72 -12.53 15.90
CA ARG A 52 3.33 -12.06 14.56
C ARG A 52 3.01 -13.21 13.60
N ASP A 53 3.83 -14.26 13.58
CA ASP A 53 3.60 -15.45 12.74
C ASP A 53 2.27 -16.15 13.11
N VAL A 54 1.99 -16.32 14.40
CA VAL A 54 0.73 -16.92 14.88
C VAL A 54 -0.47 -16.05 14.51
N ALA A 55 -0.40 -14.74 14.75
CA ALA A 55 -1.49 -13.83 14.40
C ALA A 55 -1.77 -13.82 12.89
N ASN A 56 -0.73 -13.79 12.07
CA ASN A 56 -0.86 -13.82 10.62
C ASN A 56 -1.48 -15.14 10.11
N LYS A 57 -1.07 -16.29 10.67
CA LYS A 57 -1.64 -17.60 10.33
C LYS A 57 -3.12 -17.72 10.72
N ASN A 58 -3.49 -17.21 11.89
CA ASN A 58 -4.88 -17.21 12.34
C ASN A 58 -5.76 -16.31 11.45
N LEU A 59 -5.28 -15.10 11.11
CA LEU A 59 -5.96 -14.22 10.16
C LEU A 59 -6.11 -14.86 8.78
N GLU A 60 -5.06 -15.49 8.25
CA GLU A 60 -5.12 -16.16 6.95
C GLU A 60 -6.14 -17.30 6.94
N SER A 61 -6.13 -18.12 8.00
CA SER A 61 -7.11 -19.19 8.16
C SER A 61 -8.53 -18.61 8.19
N LEU A 62 -8.76 -17.55 8.97
CA LEU A 62 -10.06 -16.89 9.06
C LEU A 62 -10.52 -16.34 7.71
N PHE A 63 -9.68 -15.55 7.02
CA PHE A 63 -10.06 -14.92 5.75
C PHE A 63 -10.24 -15.90 4.59
N THR A 64 -9.58 -17.06 4.61
CA THR A 64 -9.77 -18.10 3.60
C THR A 64 -11.19 -18.69 3.64
N HIS A 65 -11.83 -18.69 4.81
CA HIS A 65 -13.18 -19.25 4.98
C HIS A 65 -14.29 -18.20 4.85
N ILE A 66 -13.98 -16.90 4.95
CA ILE A 66 -14.97 -15.83 4.76
C ILE A 66 -14.92 -15.31 3.31
N PRO A 67 -15.90 -15.63 2.46
CA PRO A 67 -15.85 -15.33 1.03
C PRO A 67 -15.96 -13.85 0.69
N LEU A 68 -16.67 -13.06 1.50
CA LEU A 68 -16.90 -11.64 1.29
C LEU A 68 -16.17 -10.82 2.36
N ALA A 69 -15.46 -9.75 1.95
CA ALA A 69 -14.65 -9.00 2.89
C ALA A 69 -15.43 -8.28 4.00
N ASP A 70 -16.64 -7.85 3.66
CA ASP A 70 -17.61 -7.11 4.47
C ASP A 70 -18.56 -8.02 5.28
N MET A 71 -18.37 -9.34 5.26
CA MET A 71 -19.12 -10.26 6.09
C MET A 71 -18.66 -10.20 7.55
N GLU A 72 -19.59 -9.86 8.44
CA GLU A 72 -19.44 -9.88 9.89
C GLU A 72 -19.08 -11.27 10.44
N ILE A 73 -18.12 -11.34 11.39
CA ILE A 73 -17.72 -12.61 12.02
C ILE A 73 -18.92 -13.35 12.63
N GLN A 74 -19.87 -12.64 13.24
CA GLN A 74 -21.03 -13.28 13.86
C GLN A 74 -21.89 -14.01 12.83
N THR A 75 -22.00 -13.44 11.62
CA THR A 75 -22.70 -14.06 10.50
C THR A 75 -21.94 -15.29 10.03
N ALA A 76 -20.62 -15.19 9.85
CA ALA A 76 -19.79 -16.32 9.42
C ALA A 76 -19.86 -17.53 10.38
N ILE A 77 -19.92 -17.29 11.69
CA ILE A 77 -20.14 -18.36 12.69
C ILE A 77 -21.54 -18.95 12.53
N LYS A 78 -22.59 -18.11 12.48
CA LYS A 78 -23.99 -18.56 12.35
C LYS A 78 -24.25 -19.38 11.09
N THR A 79 -23.53 -19.07 10.00
CA THR A 79 -23.63 -19.80 8.73
C THR A 79 -22.66 -20.98 8.64
N ASN A 80 -21.99 -21.35 9.74
CA ASN A 80 -21.00 -22.44 9.81
C ASN A 80 -19.82 -22.29 8.83
N LEU A 81 -19.48 -21.06 8.45
CA LEU A 81 -18.26 -20.78 7.68
C LEU A 81 -17.02 -20.75 8.59
N LEU A 82 -17.21 -20.40 9.87
CA LEU A 82 -16.16 -20.39 10.87
C LEU A 82 -16.58 -21.16 12.12
N GLU A 83 -15.62 -21.81 12.76
CA GLU A 83 -15.80 -22.36 14.09
C GLU A 83 -15.39 -21.34 15.17
N GLU A 84 -16.08 -21.34 16.31
CA GLU A 84 -15.77 -20.41 17.42
C GLU A 84 -14.31 -20.55 17.91
N LYS A 85 -13.70 -21.74 17.80
CA LYS A 85 -12.31 -22.00 18.20
C LYS A 85 -11.31 -21.18 17.37
N ASP A 86 -11.56 -21.03 16.07
CA ASP A 86 -10.64 -20.37 15.14
C ASP A 86 -10.71 -18.84 15.34
N VAL A 87 -11.93 -18.34 15.60
CA VAL A 87 -12.16 -16.95 15.98
C VAL A 87 -11.53 -16.63 17.33
N THR A 88 -11.66 -17.53 18.31
CA THR A 88 -11.01 -17.41 19.63
C THR A 88 -9.50 -17.28 19.49
N ALA A 89 -8.87 -18.19 18.74
CA ALA A 89 -7.42 -18.17 18.50
C ALA A 89 -6.98 -16.87 17.80
N THR A 90 -7.79 -16.36 16.87
CA THR A 90 -7.53 -15.09 16.19
C THR A 90 -7.53 -13.93 17.20
N TYR A 91 -8.60 -13.77 18.00
CA TYR A 91 -8.67 -12.69 19.00
C TYR A 91 -7.58 -12.77 20.05
N GLU A 92 -7.24 -13.96 20.54
CA GLU A 92 -6.14 -14.14 21.49
C GLU A 92 -4.79 -13.71 20.88
N SER A 93 -4.53 -14.11 19.63
CA SER A 93 -3.27 -13.77 18.96
C SER A 93 -3.14 -12.27 18.66
N LEU A 94 -4.23 -11.61 18.25
CA LEU A 94 -4.26 -10.16 18.06
C LEU A 94 -4.12 -9.41 19.38
N SER A 95 -4.80 -9.89 20.44
CA SER A 95 -4.68 -9.32 21.79
C SER A 95 -3.23 -9.31 22.26
N ARG A 96 -2.50 -10.42 22.11
CA ARG A 96 -1.08 -10.50 22.47
C ARG A 96 -0.19 -9.52 21.70
N LEU A 97 -0.55 -9.17 20.46
CA LEU A 97 0.18 -8.11 19.72
C LEU A 97 -0.13 -6.73 20.29
N LEU A 98 -1.38 -6.46 20.65
CA LEU A 98 -1.84 -5.18 21.19
C LEU A 98 -1.42 -4.92 22.66
N GLU A 99 -0.89 -5.93 23.35
CA GLU A 99 -0.26 -5.75 24.67
C GLU A 99 0.98 -4.84 24.60
N ASP A 100 1.66 -4.77 23.46
CA ASP A 100 2.74 -3.80 23.20
C ASP A 100 2.17 -2.54 22.52
N PRO A 101 2.22 -1.36 23.17
CA PRO A 101 1.74 -0.09 22.61
C PRO A 101 2.43 0.30 21.30
N SER A 102 3.62 -0.25 20.98
CA SER A 102 4.26 0.00 19.68
C SER A 102 3.49 -0.59 18.50
N ASN A 103 2.52 -1.49 18.76
CA ASN A 103 1.61 -2.04 17.78
C ASN A 103 0.24 -1.35 17.75
N ASP A 104 -0.01 -0.28 18.53
CA ASP A 104 -1.32 0.38 18.57
C ASP A 104 -1.84 0.77 17.18
N ARG A 105 -0.94 1.15 16.27
CA ARG A 105 -1.31 1.54 14.89
C ARG A 105 -1.96 0.41 14.08
N LEU A 106 -1.81 -0.86 14.49
CA LEU A 106 -2.50 -2.02 13.92
C LEU A 106 -4.03 -1.82 13.92
N ILE A 107 -4.56 -1.15 14.95
CA ILE A 107 -5.99 -0.92 15.20
C ILE A 107 -6.64 -0.15 14.04
N LEU A 108 -5.89 0.75 13.38
CA LEU A 108 -6.36 1.51 12.23
C LEU A 108 -6.71 0.63 11.02
N TYR A 109 -6.11 -0.57 10.94
CA TYR A 109 -6.20 -1.48 9.80
C TYR A 109 -7.02 -2.74 10.08
N VAL A 110 -7.48 -2.94 11.33
CA VAL A 110 -8.38 -4.05 11.66
C VAL A 110 -9.68 -3.89 10.85
N PRO A 111 -10.12 -4.91 10.08
CA PRO A 111 -11.43 -4.87 9.42
C PRO A 111 -12.54 -4.65 10.45
N PHE A 112 -13.52 -3.79 10.13
CA PHE A 112 -14.58 -3.46 11.08
C PHE A 112 -15.45 -4.67 11.43
N GLU A 113 -15.52 -5.62 10.51
CA GLU A 113 -16.21 -6.91 10.62
C GLU A 113 -15.53 -7.84 11.64
N LEU A 114 -14.25 -7.60 11.96
CA LEU A 114 -13.54 -8.27 13.05
C LEU A 114 -13.67 -7.53 14.38
N VAL A 115 -14.22 -6.32 14.41
CA VAL A 115 -14.44 -5.59 15.67
C VAL A 115 -15.75 -6.11 16.29
N PRO A 116 -15.71 -6.73 17.49
CA PRO A 116 -16.89 -7.28 18.12
C PRO A 116 -17.94 -6.21 18.41
N ASP A 117 -19.18 -6.49 18.03
CA ASP A 117 -20.33 -5.70 18.47
C ASP A 117 -20.60 -5.94 19.97
N GLN A 118 -20.91 -4.88 20.71
CA GLN A 118 -21.19 -4.97 22.15
C GLN A 118 -22.40 -5.87 22.47
N THR A 119 -23.34 -6.01 21.54
CA THR A 119 -24.53 -6.87 21.67
C THR A 119 -24.24 -8.34 21.37
N TRP A 120 -23.08 -8.67 20.79
CA TRP A 120 -22.74 -10.04 20.47
C TRP A 120 -22.44 -10.86 21.73
N LYS A 121 -23.12 -12.02 21.83
CA LYS A 121 -22.98 -12.96 22.94
C LYS A 121 -22.55 -14.32 22.39
N PRO A 122 -21.23 -14.59 22.25
CA PRO A 122 -20.72 -15.90 21.87
C PRO A 122 -21.21 -17.02 22.79
N GLU A 123 -21.36 -18.23 22.24
CA GLU A 123 -21.87 -19.39 22.99
C GLU A 123 -20.80 -19.98 23.92
N SER A 124 -19.59 -20.18 23.41
CA SER A 124 -18.45 -20.66 24.22
C SER A 124 -17.97 -19.60 25.21
N LYS A 125 -17.46 -20.07 26.34
CA LYS A 125 -16.89 -19.21 27.37
C LYS A 125 -15.56 -18.61 26.89
N GLU A 126 -14.78 -19.42 26.19
CA GLU A 126 -13.47 -19.11 25.65
C GLU A 126 -13.56 -17.95 24.65
N LEU A 127 -14.51 -18.01 23.70
CA LEU A 127 -14.71 -16.92 22.75
C LEU A 127 -15.21 -15.64 23.43
N ARG A 128 -16.08 -15.74 24.45
CA ARG A 128 -16.50 -14.56 25.22
C ARG A 128 -15.32 -13.86 25.89
N GLU A 129 -14.44 -14.63 26.54
CA GLU A 129 -13.26 -14.08 27.23
C GLU A 129 -12.26 -13.47 26.23
N ALA A 130 -11.96 -14.16 25.13
CA ALA A 130 -11.06 -13.65 24.08
C ALA A 130 -11.60 -12.38 23.42
N THR A 131 -12.90 -12.32 23.15
CA THR A 131 -13.58 -11.15 22.58
C THR A 131 -13.51 -9.96 23.53
N GLN A 132 -13.79 -10.15 24.82
CA GLN A 132 -13.71 -9.09 25.83
C GLN A 132 -12.29 -8.54 25.97
N GLN A 133 -11.29 -9.43 26.03
CA GLN A 133 -9.88 -9.05 26.10
C GLN A 133 -9.45 -8.26 24.87
N PHE A 134 -9.82 -8.72 23.67
CA PHE A 134 -9.51 -8.04 22.42
C PHE A 134 -10.14 -6.65 22.37
N THR A 135 -11.45 -6.54 22.64
CA THR A 135 -12.16 -5.25 22.65
C THR A 135 -11.54 -4.26 23.64
N ARG A 136 -11.17 -4.73 24.84
CA ARG A 136 -10.49 -3.88 25.84
C ARG A 136 -9.18 -3.33 25.29
N LEU A 137 -8.29 -4.19 24.79
CA LEU A 137 -6.98 -3.76 24.26
C LEU A 137 -7.12 -2.90 22.99
N TYR A 138 -8.09 -3.20 22.13
CA TYR A 138 -8.43 -2.40 20.97
C TYR A 138 -8.82 -0.97 21.39
N MET A 139 -9.72 -0.82 22.37
CA MET A 139 -10.17 0.49 22.83
C MET A 139 -9.08 1.25 23.58
N GLU A 140 -8.25 0.57 24.38
CA GLU A 140 -7.09 1.18 25.04
C GLU A 140 -6.07 1.72 24.03
N GLY A 141 -5.77 0.99 22.96
CA GLY A 141 -4.88 1.48 21.91
C GLY A 141 -5.52 2.55 21.04
N TRP A 142 -6.84 2.47 20.77
CA TRP A 142 -7.58 3.53 20.10
C TRP A 142 -7.48 4.86 20.87
N ASP A 143 -7.68 4.84 22.19
CA ASP A 143 -7.55 6.00 23.06
C ASP A 143 -6.14 6.61 23.00
N ARG A 144 -5.09 5.78 23.10
CA ARG A 144 -3.69 6.24 22.95
C ARG A 144 -3.45 6.90 21.59
N LEU A 145 -4.06 6.37 20.52
CA LEU A 145 -3.94 6.94 19.17
C LEU A 145 -4.68 8.27 18.99
N LEU A 146 -5.58 8.68 19.89
CA LEU A 146 -6.20 10.01 19.83
C LEU A 146 -5.18 11.15 20.01
N SER A 147 -4.01 10.85 20.58
CA SER A 147 -2.89 11.79 20.70
C SER A 147 -2.03 11.91 19.44
N VAL A 148 -2.23 11.05 18.44
CA VAL A 148 -1.37 10.93 17.24
C VAL A 148 -1.91 11.77 16.09
N ARG A 149 -1.06 12.62 15.51
CA ARG A 149 -1.42 13.53 14.41
C ARG A 149 -0.78 13.06 13.10
N ASP A 150 -1.58 12.41 12.27
CA ASP A 150 -1.14 11.93 10.96
C ASP A 150 -1.30 13.00 9.87
N VAL A 151 -0.52 12.90 8.80
CA VAL A 151 -0.80 13.67 7.58
C VAL A 151 -2.05 13.11 6.93
N ARG A 152 -3.05 13.95 6.64
CA ARG A 152 -4.34 13.49 6.10
C ARG A 152 -4.19 12.71 4.79
N ALA A 153 -3.32 13.17 3.89
CA ALA A 153 -3.08 12.54 2.59
C ALA A 153 -2.66 11.05 2.69
N ASN A 154 -2.01 10.64 3.79
CA ASN A 154 -1.69 9.23 4.04
C ASN A 154 -2.92 8.31 4.01
N PHE A 155 -4.10 8.83 4.32
CA PHE A 155 -5.33 8.06 4.41
C PHE A 155 -6.35 8.41 3.32
N VAL A 156 -6.00 9.32 2.41
CA VAL A 156 -6.84 9.73 1.28
C VAL A 156 -6.40 8.99 0.01
N ASP A 157 -5.14 9.20 -0.39
CA ASP A 157 -4.57 8.66 -1.64
C ASP A 157 -3.13 8.14 -1.46
N GLY A 158 -2.59 8.21 -0.24
CA GLY A 158 -1.22 7.81 0.09
C GLY A 158 -0.15 8.70 -0.56
N ASP A 159 -0.53 9.74 -1.31
CA ASP A 159 0.38 10.55 -2.12
C ASP A 159 0.84 11.79 -1.33
N ILE A 160 1.99 11.64 -0.68
CA ILE A 160 2.65 12.74 0.02
C ILE A 160 3.74 13.33 -0.89
N PRO A 161 3.65 14.62 -1.27
CA PRO A 161 4.74 15.29 -1.96
C PRO A 161 6.01 15.30 -1.12
N ASP A 162 7.15 15.13 -1.78
CA ASP A 162 8.48 15.30 -1.17
C ASP A 162 8.58 16.65 -0.45
N ARG A 163 9.34 16.70 0.63
CA ARG A 163 9.45 17.89 1.49
C ARG A 163 9.82 19.15 0.70
N GLU A 164 10.71 19.01 -0.28
CA GLU A 164 11.18 20.07 -1.18
C GLU A 164 10.10 20.63 -2.11
N LEU A 165 9.03 19.87 -2.37
CA LEU A 165 7.96 20.22 -3.29
C LEU A 165 6.76 20.86 -2.58
N ARG A 166 6.76 20.91 -1.24
CA ARG A 166 5.64 21.41 -0.44
C ARG A 166 5.62 22.94 -0.42
N GLN A 167 4.47 23.51 -0.79
CA GLN A 167 4.25 24.97 -0.72
C GLN A 167 3.72 25.43 0.64
N ALA A 168 3.18 24.50 1.44
CA ALA A 168 2.63 24.75 2.78
C ALA A 168 2.72 23.46 3.61
N PRO A 169 2.60 23.55 4.96
CA PRO A 169 2.43 22.38 5.81
C PRO A 169 1.23 21.55 5.35
N LEU A 170 1.39 20.21 5.37
CA LEU A 170 0.30 19.31 4.99
C LEU A 170 -0.76 19.27 6.09
N PRO A 171 -2.06 19.25 5.73
CA PRO A 171 -3.15 19.09 6.70
C PRO A 171 -2.94 17.85 7.57
N ARG A 172 -3.18 18.01 8.87
CA ARG A 172 -3.06 16.95 9.87
C ARG A 172 -4.44 16.54 10.37
N VAL A 173 -4.57 15.27 10.73
CA VAL A 173 -5.80 14.70 11.33
C VAL A 173 -5.40 13.72 12.43
N VAL A 174 -6.32 13.46 13.35
CA VAL A 174 -6.24 12.31 14.25
C VAL A 174 -7.05 11.18 13.63
N LYS A 175 -6.38 10.28 12.90
CA LYS A 175 -7.11 9.27 12.11
C LYS A 175 -7.90 8.29 12.97
N ALA A 176 -7.45 8.02 14.19
CA ALA A 176 -8.20 7.21 15.16
C ALA A 176 -9.58 7.81 15.48
N ALA A 177 -9.70 9.15 15.55
CA ALA A 177 -10.99 9.81 15.75
C ALA A 177 -11.94 9.58 14.57
N HIS A 178 -11.43 9.45 13.34
CA HIS A 178 -12.29 9.15 12.20
C HIS A 178 -12.97 7.78 12.30
N LEU A 179 -12.49 6.84 13.14
CA LEU A 179 -13.12 5.54 13.37
C LEU A 179 -14.41 5.61 14.22
N ILE A 180 -14.67 6.75 14.89
CA ILE A 180 -15.81 6.95 15.80
C ILE A 180 -17.15 6.45 15.23
N PRO A 181 -17.53 6.72 13.96
CA PRO A 181 -18.81 6.25 13.44
C PRO A 181 -18.98 4.72 13.51
N LYS A 182 -17.91 3.96 13.23
CA LYS A 182 -17.93 2.50 13.34
C LYS A 182 -17.88 2.02 14.79
N LEU A 183 -17.21 2.74 15.68
CA LEU A 183 -17.22 2.40 17.11
C LEU A 183 -18.57 2.66 17.78
N VAL A 184 -19.27 3.71 17.36
CA VAL A 184 -20.66 3.97 17.77
C VAL A 184 -21.60 2.91 17.20
N GLU A 185 -21.44 2.55 15.91
CA GLU A 185 -22.20 1.47 15.30
C GLU A 185 -22.06 0.14 16.05
N LYS A 186 -20.84 -0.19 16.50
CA LYS A 186 -20.56 -1.40 17.29
C LYS A 186 -20.94 -1.30 18.78
N GLY A 187 -21.46 -0.16 19.23
CA GLY A 187 -21.79 0.10 20.64
C GLY A 187 -20.58 0.23 21.58
N LEU A 188 -19.37 0.41 21.04
CA LEU A 188 -18.15 0.58 21.82
C LEU A 188 -17.94 2.02 22.30
N LEU A 189 -18.63 2.97 21.69
CA LEU A 189 -18.71 4.37 22.10
C LEU A 189 -20.16 4.84 22.06
N SER A 190 -20.56 5.63 23.05
CA SER A 190 -21.81 6.38 23.02
C SER A 190 -21.62 7.75 22.37
N VAL A 191 -22.70 8.29 21.81
CA VAL A 191 -22.70 9.68 21.28
C VAL A 191 -22.36 10.70 22.37
N SER A 192 -22.78 10.47 23.62
CA SER A 192 -22.41 11.32 24.76
C SER A 192 -20.91 11.35 25.03
N GLU A 193 -20.22 10.21 24.96
CA GLU A 193 -18.77 10.15 25.12
C GLU A 193 -18.05 10.88 23.98
N VAL A 194 -18.57 10.79 22.75
CA VAL A 194 -18.02 11.51 21.59
C VAL A 194 -18.13 13.02 21.79
N ILE A 195 -19.28 13.52 22.26
CA ILE A 195 -19.50 14.95 22.52
C ILE A 195 -18.57 15.41 23.65
N GLN A 196 -18.49 14.68 24.76
CA GLN A 196 -17.60 14.99 25.87
C GLN A 196 -16.14 15.07 25.41
N LEU A 197 -15.68 14.08 24.63
CA LEU A 197 -14.32 14.06 24.08
C LEU A 197 -14.04 15.28 23.19
N MET A 198 -15.01 15.72 22.40
CA MET A 198 -14.91 16.92 21.56
C MET A 198 -14.83 18.20 22.39
N GLU A 199 -15.63 18.31 23.45
CA GLU A 199 -15.67 19.46 24.37
C GLU A 199 -14.37 19.57 25.18
N ASP A 200 -13.80 18.45 25.63
CA ASP A 200 -12.54 18.42 26.40
C ASP A 200 -11.31 18.81 25.57
N ASN A 201 -11.43 18.88 24.24
CA ASN A 201 -10.31 19.07 23.32
C ASN A 201 -10.45 20.29 22.40
N GLN A 202 -11.27 21.28 22.75
CA GLN A 202 -11.57 22.47 21.94
C GLN A 202 -10.33 23.12 21.30
N GLY A 203 -10.44 23.46 20.02
CA GLY A 203 -9.38 24.15 19.26
C GLY A 203 -8.17 23.29 18.88
N SER A 204 -8.22 21.98 19.12
CA SER A 204 -7.17 21.03 18.72
C SER A 204 -7.49 20.31 17.40
N THR A 205 -6.47 19.69 16.79
CA THR A 205 -6.65 18.78 15.64
C THR A 205 -7.57 17.60 15.99
N LEU A 206 -7.59 17.15 17.25
CA LEU A 206 -8.49 16.10 17.71
C LEU A 206 -9.95 16.58 17.65
N HIS A 207 -10.23 17.78 18.15
CA HIS A 207 -11.56 18.39 18.07
C HIS A 207 -12.05 18.51 16.61
N GLU A 208 -11.22 19.01 15.70
CA GLU A 208 -11.57 19.08 14.27
C GLU A 208 -11.83 17.69 13.67
N SER A 209 -11.01 16.69 14.04
CA SER A 209 -11.17 15.32 13.55
C SER A 209 -12.44 14.66 14.08
N ILE A 210 -12.85 14.93 15.33
CA ILE A 210 -14.13 14.47 15.88
C ILE A 210 -15.30 15.20 15.22
N ALA A 211 -15.20 16.51 15.03
CA ALA A 211 -16.23 17.31 14.36
C ALA A 211 -16.55 16.77 12.95
N ASN A 212 -15.54 16.31 12.21
CA ASN A 212 -15.72 15.68 10.90
C ASN A 212 -16.59 14.41 10.94
N THR A 213 -16.71 13.75 12.09
CA THR A 213 -17.49 12.50 12.24
C THR A 213 -18.97 12.75 12.51
N LEU A 214 -19.35 13.93 13.02
CA LEU A 214 -20.73 14.21 13.45
C LEU A 214 -21.74 14.16 12.29
N PRO A 215 -21.46 14.71 11.08
CA PRO A 215 -22.36 14.57 9.94
C PRO A 215 -22.57 13.10 9.53
N VAL A 216 -21.52 12.27 9.66
CA VAL A 216 -21.58 10.84 9.35
C VAL A 216 -22.46 10.11 10.37
N LEU A 217 -22.30 10.39 11.66
CA LEU A 217 -23.17 9.85 12.72
C LEU A 217 -24.64 10.24 12.52
N ALA A 218 -24.91 11.46 12.07
CA ALA A 218 -26.27 11.92 11.76
C ALA A 218 -26.87 11.21 10.53
N ASP A 219 -26.06 10.90 9.51
CA ASP A 219 -26.49 10.09 8.36
C ASP A 219 -26.81 8.65 8.76
N MET A 220 -26.02 8.08 9.68
CA MET A 220 -26.23 6.75 10.24
C MET A 220 -27.40 6.68 11.24
N GLY A 221 -28.00 7.82 11.59
CA GLY A 221 -29.17 7.88 12.47
C GLY A 221 -28.87 7.90 13.97
N PHE A 222 -27.60 8.09 14.36
CA PHE A 222 -27.20 8.17 15.79
C PHE A 222 -27.38 9.56 16.39
N ILE A 223 -27.51 10.61 15.57
CA ILE A 223 -27.72 11.99 16.00
C ILE A 223 -28.97 12.54 15.30
N GLU A 224 -29.83 13.23 16.05
CA GLU A 224 -31.01 13.90 15.47
C GLU A 224 -30.57 15.02 14.50
N LYS A 225 -31.05 14.97 13.26
CA LYS A 225 -30.70 15.91 12.17
C LYS A 225 -31.06 17.38 12.42
N LYS A 226 -31.68 17.72 13.55
CA LYS A 226 -32.19 19.08 13.87
C LYS A 226 -31.12 20.13 14.19
N GLN A 227 -29.83 19.79 14.19
CA GLN A 227 -28.73 20.72 14.48
C GLN A 227 -27.67 20.85 13.37
N LEU A 228 -27.91 20.29 12.18
CA LEU A 228 -27.00 20.40 11.03
C LEU A 228 -27.68 21.19 9.90
N GLU A 229 -27.64 22.52 9.97
CA GLU A 229 -27.90 23.36 8.80
C GLU A 229 -26.71 23.25 7.83
N ILE A 230 -26.76 22.33 6.86
CA ILE A 230 -25.80 22.34 5.75
C ILE A 230 -26.51 22.06 4.43
N GLU A 231 -26.24 22.95 3.48
CA GLU A 231 -26.80 23.10 2.15
C GLU A 231 -26.91 21.78 1.37
N LYS A 232 -28.05 21.60 0.70
CA LYS A 232 -28.19 20.64 -0.38
C LYS A 232 -27.28 21.09 -1.53
N LEU A 233 -26.20 20.35 -1.78
CA LEU A 233 -25.63 20.32 -3.12
C LEU A 233 -26.72 19.86 -4.10
N PRO A 234 -26.92 20.55 -5.24
CA PRO A 234 -27.90 20.13 -6.21
C PRO A 234 -27.47 18.78 -6.79
N THR A 235 -28.28 17.74 -6.58
CA THR A 235 -28.22 16.57 -7.43
C THR A 235 -28.90 16.97 -8.74
N GLU A 236 -28.13 17.54 -9.67
CA GLU A 236 -28.57 17.66 -11.05
C GLU A 236 -28.67 16.25 -11.62
N ALA A 237 -29.87 15.67 -11.54
CA ALA A 237 -30.25 14.58 -12.42
C ALA A 237 -30.32 15.18 -13.84
N LEU A 238 -29.21 15.12 -14.56
CA LEU A 238 -29.21 15.33 -16.00
C LEU A 238 -30.16 14.27 -16.60
N GLU A 239 -31.32 14.71 -17.10
CA GLU A 239 -32.07 13.96 -18.10
C GLU A 239 -31.17 13.84 -19.34
N LYS A 240 -30.30 12.83 -19.35
CA LYS A 240 -29.38 12.58 -20.47
C LYS A 240 -30.17 11.90 -21.58
N ASN A 241 -30.39 12.65 -22.65
CA ASN A 241 -30.91 12.15 -23.92
C ASN A 241 -30.04 10.98 -24.42
N LYS A 242 -30.62 9.95 -25.06
CA LYS A 242 -29.97 8.68 -25.46
C LYS A 242 -28.68 8.79 -26.29
N ASN A 243 -28.31 9.99 -26.76
CA ASN A 243 -27.15 10.24 -27.61
C ASN A 243 -25.92 10.83 -26.90
N TRP A 244 -25.96 11.06 -25.58
CA TRP A 244 -24.85 11.71 -24.84
C TRP A 244 -23.51 10.94 -24.94
N ILE A 245 -23.56 9.61 -25.12
CA ILE A 245 -22.37 8.77 -25.28
C ILE A 245 -21.57 9.11 -26.55
N HIS A 246 -22.22 9.65 -27.58
CA HIS A 246 -21.55 10.09 -28.81
C HIS A 246 -20.77 11.41 -28.62
N ASP A 247 -21.24 12.28 -27.73
CA ASP A 247 -20.58 13.55 -27.41
C ASP A 247 -19.51 13.40 -26.31
N LEU A 248 -19.52 12.27 -25.60
CA LEU A 248 -18.65 11.97 -24.47
C LEU A 248 -17.15 12.20 -24.77
N PRO A 249 -16.57 11.76 -25.91
CA PRO A 249 -15.16 12.01 -26.21
C PRO A 249 -14.78 13.50 -26.20
N SER A 250 -15.69 14.36 -26.69
CA SER A 250 -15.48 15.81 -26.71
C SER A 250 -15.60 16.41 -25.31
N CYS A 251 -16.59 15.99 -24.54
CA CYS A 251 -16.78 16.41 -23.15
C CYS A 251 -15.57 16.08 -22.28
N MET A 252 -15.09 14.84 -22.35
CA MET A 252 -13.91 14.41 -21.57
C MET A 252 -12.66 15.20 -21.91
N LYS A 253 -12.42 15.50 -23.20
CA LYS A 253 -11.28 16.33 -23.63
C LYS A 253 -11.35 17.75 -23.09
N GLN A 254 -12.53 18.35 -23.09
CA GLN A 254 -12.74 19.69 -22.55
C GLN A 254 -12.53 19.73 -21.04
N GLU A 255 -13.07 18.75 -20.32
CA GLU A 255 -12.89 18.62 -18.87
C GLU A 255 -11.42 18.40 -18.51
N LEU A 256 -10.72 17.50 -19.21
CA LEU A 256 -9.29 17.25 -19.00
C LEU A 256 -8.44 18.48 -19.31
N ALA A 257 -8.74 19.22 -20.39
CA ALA A 257 -8.06 20.47 -20.70
C ALA A 257 -8.28 21.54 -19.62
N SER A 258 -9.50 21.65 -19.10
CA SER A 258 -9.85 22.54 -18.00
C SER A 258 -9.11 22.17 -16.72
N ALA A 259 -9.10 20.89 -16.34
CA ALA A 259 -8.39 20.36 -15.18
C ALA A 259 -6.88 20.62 -15.29
N ASN A 260 -6.28 20.38 -16.46
CA ASN A 260 -4.86 20.60 -16.70
C ASN A 260 -4.44 22.07 -16.64
N ARG A 261 -5.33 23.00 -16.98
CA ARG A 261 -5.08 24.46 -16.83
C ARG A 261 -5.01 24.90 -15.37
N LYS A 262 -5.66 24.16 -14.46
CA LYS A 262 -5.66 24.44 -13.01
C LYS A 262 -4.42 23.89 -12.28
N LEU A 263 -3.54 23.15 -12.97
CA LEU A 263 -2.34 22.61 -12.36
C LEU A 263 -1.34 23.72 -11.96
N PRO A 264 -0.64 23.58 -10.82
CA PRO A 264 0.38 24.54 -10.41
C PRO A 264 1.49 24.68 -11.48
N LYS A 265 1.88 25.92 -11.78
CA LYS A 265 2.85 26.22 -12.87
C LYS A 265 4.30 25.85 -12.56
N LYS A 266 4.65 25.65 -11.28
CA LYS A 266 6.02 25.37 -10.81
C LYS A 266 6.08 24.02 -10.12
N LEU A 267 6.13 22.95 -10.90
CA LEU A 267 6.32 21.58 -10.41
C LEU A 267 7.39 20.87 -11.25
N PRO A 268 8.12 19.89 -10.68
CA PRO A 268 8.99 19.02 -11.47
C PRO A 268 8.24 18.36 -12.63
N VAL A 269 8.96 18.09 -13.72
CA VAL A 269 8.37 17.51 -14.94
C VAL A 269 7.70 16.17 -14.64
N ALA A 270 8.34 15.32 -13.83
CA ALA A 270 7.79 14.02 -13.41
C ALA A 270 6.47 14.19 -12.64
N ARG A 271 6.41 15.11 -11.66
CA ARG A 271 5.21 15.39 -10.88
C ARG A 271 4.08 15.96 -11.71
N THR A 272 4.40 16.85 -12.66
CA THR A 272 3.41 17.40 -13.60
C THR A 272 2.83 16.31 -14.48
N ARG A 273 3.67 15.41 -15.00
CA ARG A 273 3.23 14.26 -15.81
C ARG A 273 2.32 13.33 -15.00
N TRP A 274 2.68 13.05 -13.75
CA TRP A 274 1.90 12.24 -12.84
C TRP A 274 0.51 12.85 -12.56
N LEU A 275 0.43 14.14 -12.18
CA LEU A 275 -0.84 14.82 -11.92
C LEU A 275 -1.78 14.82 -13.12
N LYS A 276 -1.25 14.96 -14.35
CA LYS A 276 -2.05 14.87 -15.57
C LYS A 276 -2.66 13.49 -15.77
N LYS A 277 -1.89 12.43 -15.53
CA LYS A 277 -2.39 11.03 -15.60
C LYS A 277 -3.46 10.78 -14.53
N GLU A 278 -3.28 11.35 -13.35
CA GLU A 278 -4.23 11.22 -12.25
C GLU A 278 -5.57 11.89 -12.56
N ARG A 279 -5.58 13.11 -13.09
CA ARG A 279 -6.81 13.80 -13.55
C ARG A 279 -7.53 13.04 -14.65
N GLU A 280 -6.78 12.46 -15.55
CA GLU A 280 -7.34 11.60 -16.59
C GLU A 280 -8.02 10.36 -15.97
N ARG A 281 -7.38 9.71 -14.99
CA ARG A 281 -7.97 8.56 -14.28
C ARG A 281 -9.28 8.93 -13.61
N GLU A 282 -9.34 10.06 -12.90
CA GLU A 282 -10.56 10.57 -12.25
C GLU A 282 -11.71 10.77 -13.27
N ILE A 283 -11.41 11.34 -14.44
CA ILE A 283 -12.38 11.55 -15.51
C ILE A 283 -12.88 10.21 -16.08
N VAL A 284 -11.97 9.28 -16.35
CA VAL A 284 -12.30 7.92 -16.83
C VAL A 284 -13.20 7.21 -15.83
N GLU A 285 -12.86 7.22 -14.54
CA GLU A 285 -13.65 6.58 -13.48
C GLU A 285 -15.05 7.19 -13.33
N LYS A 286 -15.16 8.52 -13.37
CA LYS A 286 -16.44 9.23 -13.32
C LYS A 286 -17.36 8.79 -14.45
N TYR A 287 -16.92 8.91 -15.71
CA TYR A 287 -17.77 8.59 -16.85
C TYR A 287 -18.00 7.09 -17.02
N ALA A 288 -17.05 6.24 -16.62
CA ALA A 288 -17.27 4.80 -16.56
C ALA A 288 -18.39 4.44 -15.57
N GLY A 289 -18.46 5.11 -14.42
CA GLY A 289 -19.56 4.96 -13.46
C GLY A 289 -20.90 5.34 -14.06
N GLU A 290 -20.99 6.51 -14.70
CA GLU A 290 -22.23 6.95 -15.35
C GLU A 290 -22.71 5.98 -16.45
N ILE A 291 -21.79 5.38 -17.22
CA ILE A 291 -22.13 4.38 -18.25
C ILE A 291 -22.62 3.09 -17.59
N ALA A 292 -21.96 2.63 -16.51
CA ALA A 292 -22.36 1.41 -15.81
C ALA A 292 -23.77 1.55 -15.20
N ASP A 293 -24.08 2.70 -14.59
CA ASP A 293 -25.41 3.02 -14.08
C ASP A 293 -26.46 3.02 -15.21
N ALA A 294 -26.10 3.61 -16.36
CA ALA A 294 -26.96 3.67 -17.53
C ALA A 294 -27.24 2.29 -18.14
N LEU A 295 -26.25 1.38 -18.14
CA LEU A 295 -26.43 -0.02 -18.52
C LEU A 295 -27.35 -0.77 -17.55
N ALA A 296 -27.14 -0.59 -16.23
CA ALA A 296 -27.98 -1.22 -15.21
C ALA A 296 -29.45 -0.79 -15.33
N GLN A 297 -29.69 0.45 -15.77
CA GLN A 297 -31.02 0.99 -16.03
C GLN A 297 -31.57 0.63 -17.43
N ASN A 298 -30.87 -0.19 -18.23
CA ASN A 298 -31.19 -0.52 -19.62
C ASN A 298 -31.38 0.70 -20.54
N SER A 299 -30.73 1.82 -20.20
CA SER A 299 -30.77 3.07 -21.00
C SER A 299 -29.69 3.10 -22.09
N LEU A 300 -28.67 2.25 -21.97
CA LEU A 300 -27.65 1.97 -22.98
C LEU A 300 -27.63 0.47 -23.31
N MET A 301 -27.19 0.13 -24.53
CA MET A 301 -27.01 -1.27 -24.95
C MET A 301 -25.52 -1.66 -24.94
N PRO A 302 -25.18 -2.95 -24.79
CA PRO A 302 -23.79 -3.42 -24.85
C PRO A 302 -23.03 -2.96 -26.11
N SER A 303 -23.71 -2.90 -27.26
CA SER A 303 -23.13 -2.45 -28.53
C SER A 303 -22.75 -0.97 -28.56
N ASP A 304 -23.30 -0.14 -27.67
CA ASP A 304 -22.90 1.26 -27.53
C ASP A 304 -21.53 1.37 -26.86
N ILE A 305 -21.23 0.46 -25.92
CA ILE A 305 -19.91 0.37 -25.29
C ILE A 305 -18.88 -0.21 -26.23
N GLU A 306 -19.23 -1.25 -27.00
CA GLU A 306 -18.34 -1.80 -28.02
C GLU A 306 -17.86 -0.70 -28.96
N LYS A 307 -18.78 0.13 -29.47
CA LYS A 307 -18.42 1.29 -30.30
C LYS A 307 -17.48 2.25 -29.58
N LEU A 308 -17.78 2.61 -28.33
CA LEU A 308 -16.94 3.52 -27.55
C LEU A 308 -15.53 2.94 -27.34
N ALA A 309 -15.42 1.64 -27.08
CA ALA A 309 -14.16 0.97 -26.77
C ALA A 309 -13.30 0.66 -28.01
N SER A 310 -13.89 0.12 -29.08
CA SER A 310 -13.16 -0.38 -30.26
C SER A 310 -13.10 0.59 -31.44
N THR A 311 -14.13 1.42 -31.65
CA THR A 311 -14.20 2.30 -32.83
C THR A 311 -13.68 3.73 -32.58
N SER A 312 -13.47 4.10 -31.31
CA SER A 312 -12.87 5.38 -31.00
C SER A 312 -11.37 5.36 -31.29
N LYS A 313 -10.88 6.29 -32.12
CA LYS A 313 -9.43 6.56 -32.26
C LYS A 313 -8.85 7.25 -31.01
N ASP A 314 -9.66 7.42 -29.98
CA ASP A 314 -9.38 8.25 -28.82
C ASP A 314 -9.11 7.38 -27.60
N ARG A 315 -7.88 7.40 -27.12
CA ARG A 315 -7.42 6.58 -25.99
C ARG A 315 -8.30 6.73 -24.75
N LEU A 316 -8.75 7.94 -24.43
CA LEU A 316 -9.55 8.22 -23.23
C LEU A 316 -10.93 7.54 -23.30
N SER A 317 -11.52 7.52 -24.50
CA SER A 317 -12.77 6.84 -24.80
C SER A 317 -12.63 5.32 -24.69
N THR A 318 -11.56 4.75 -25.23
CA THR A 318 -11.25 3.31 -25.06
C THR A 318 -11.15 2.93 -23.59
N LEU A 319 -10.38 3.70 -22.79
CA LEU A 319 -10.21 3.43 -21.35
C LEU A 319 -11.53 3.58 -20.57
N THR A 320 -12.38 4.52 -20.96
CA THR A 320 -13.71 4.72 -20.36
C THR A 320 -14.63 3.55 -20.66
N GLY A 321 -14.68 3.08 -21.90
CA GLY A 321 -15.44 1.88 -22.28
C GLY A 321 -15.00 0.64 -21.50
N ILE A 322 -13.68 0.41 -21.41
CA ILE A 322 -13.11 -0.71 -20.62
C ILE A 322 -13.53 -0.64 -19.15
N ASN A 323 -13.43 0.53 -18.52
CA ASN A 323 -13.80 0.69 -17.11
C ASN A 323 -15.32 0.65 -16.87
N ALA A 324 -16.14 1.02 -17.85
CA ALA A 324 -17.58 0.87 -17.77
C ALA A 324 -17.99 -0.62 -17.75
N ILE A 325 -17.37 -1.44 -18.61
CA ILE A 325 -17.54 -2.90 -18.59
C ILE A 325 -17.14 -3.46 -17.23
N ARG A 326 -15.96 -3.04 -16.72
CA ARG A 326 -15.47 -3.42 -15.40
C ARG A 326 -16.51 -3.19 -14.32
N LYS A 327 -16.96 -1.93 -14.16
CA LYS A 327 -17.90 -1.54 -13.11
C LYS A 327 -19.21 -2.31 -13.21
N THR A 328 -19.74 -2.47 -14.43
CA THR A 328 -20.98 -3.24 -14.66
C THR A 328 -20.86 -4.68 -14.15
N VAL A 329 -19.77 -5.36 -14.53
CA VAL A 329 -19.54 -6.76 -14.11
C VAL A 329 -19.30 -6.85 -12.60
N GLU A 330 -18.54 -5.92 -12.01
CA GLU A 330 -18.26 -5.89 -10.57
C GLU A 330 -19.51 -5.65 -9.73
N THR A 331 -20.37 -4.71 -10.13
CA THR A 331 -21.64 -4.45 -9.46
C THR A 331 -22.53 -5.69 -9.47
N LEU A 332 -22.61 -6.39 -10.61
CA LEU A 332 -23.36 -7.64 -10.70
C LEU A 332 -22.73 -8.75 -9.87
N ALA A 333 -21.40 -8.88 -9.86
CA ALA A 333 -20.70 -9.96 -9.16
C ALA A 333 -20.98 -9.98 -7.65
N HIS A 334 -21.26 -8.81 -7.07
CA HIS A 334 -21.59 -8.67 -5.66
C HIS A 334 -22.99 -9.24 -5.30
N THR A 335 -23.94 -9.23 -6.24
CA THR A 335 -25.32 -9.68 -6.00
C THR A 335 -25.69 -10.99 -6.72
N ASP A 336 -25.11 -11.22 -7.89
CA ASP A 336 -25.38 -12.35 -8.78
C ASP A 336 -24.15 -12.65 -9.65
N THR A 337 -23.31 -13.57 -9.16
CA THR A 337 -22.08 -13.98 -9.85
C THR A 337 -22.36 -14.67 -11.20
N GLU A 338 -23.46 -15.40 -11.35
CA GLU A 338 -23.81 -16.08 -12.61
C GLU A 338 -24.18 -15.07 -13.70
N GLN A 339 -24.95 -14.04 -13.33
CA GLN A 339 -25.26 -12.93 -14.23
C GLN A 339 -24.00 -12.14 -14.60
N ALA A 340 -23.11 -11.89 -13.63
CA ALA A 340 -21.83 -11.24 -13.88
C ALA A 340 -20.97 -12.02 -14.89
N GLN A 341 -20.90 -13.35 -14.76
CA GLN A 341 -20.21 -14.23 -15.71
C GLN A 341 -20.86 -14.20 -17.10
N THR A 342 -22.18 -14.10 -17.19
CA THR A 342 -22.90 -13.99 -18.47
C THR A 342 -22.59 -12.68 -19.19
N ILE A 343 -22.59 -11.56 -18.45
CA ILE A 343 -22.21 -10.25 -18.99
C ILE A 343 -20.73 -10.23 -19.38
N GLN A 344 -19.84 -10.79 -18.56
CA GLN A 344 -18.42 -10.90 -18.88
C GLN A 344 -18.20 -11.66 -20.21
N LYS A 345 -18.86 -12.81 -20.40
CA LYS A 345 -18.78 -13.59 -21.65
C LYS A 345 -19.28 -12.83 -22.87
N THR A 346 -20.24 -11.92 -22.70
CA THR A 346 -20.73 -11.06 -23.78
C THR A 346 -19.63 -10.13 -24.29
N TYR A 347 -18.79 -9.60 -23.40
CA TYR A 347 -17.69 -8.70 -23.75
C TYR A 347 -16.35 -9.39 -24.00
N ASP A 348 -16.24 -10.71 -23.80
CA ASP A 348 -15.00 -11.48 -24.00
C ASP A 348 -14.38 -11.29 -25.40
N PRO A 349 -15.14 -11.34 -26.52
CA PRO A 349 -14.59 -11.11 -27.85
C PRO A 349 -13.92 -9.73 -27.99
N LEU A 350 -14.56 -8.68 -27.44
CA LEU A 350 -14.02 -7.32 -27.44
C LEU A 350 -12.74 -7.23 -26.60
N ILE A 351 -12.71 -7.89 -25.43
CA ILE A 351 -11.52 -7.91 -24.55
C ILE A 351 -10.34 -8.57 -25.26
N GLN A 352 -10.57 -9.70 -25.94
CA GLN A 352 -9.54 -10.38 -26.72
C GLN A 352 -9.04 -9.52 -27.88
N GLU A 353 -9.95 -8.89 -28.62
CA GLU A 353 -9.59 -7.98 -29.73
C GLU A 353 -8.73 -6.81 -29.22
N LEU A 354 -9.18 -6.15 -28.15
CA LEU A 354 -8.45 -5.04 -27.55
C LEU A 354 -7.08 -5.50 -27.07
N TRP A 355 -6.96 -6.67 -26.43
CA TRP A 355 -5.68 -7.16 -25.93
C TRP A 355 -4.62 -7.36 -27.03
N GLN A 356 -5.01 -7.90 -28.19
CA GLN A 356 -4.09 -8.18 -29.29
C GLN A 356 -3.52 -6.90 -29.90
N ASN A 357 -4.34 -5.85 -29.99
CA ASN A 357 -3.98 -4.58 -30.64
C ASN A 357 -3.69 -3.45 -29.63
N ALA A 358 -3.59 -3.76 -28.34
CA ALA A 358 -3.55 -2.78 -27.26
C ALA A 358 -2.21 -2.03 -27.16
N THR A 359 -2.33 -0.72 -26.88
CA THR A 359 -1.25 0.09 -26.29
C THR A 359 -0.89 -0.43 -24.89
N PRO A 360 0.31 -0.11 -24.36
CA PRO A 360 0.68 -0.48 -22.98
C PRO A 360 -0.37 -0.06 -21.95
N GLU A 361 -0.93 1.14 -22.07
CA GLU A 361 -1.97 1.65 -21.16
C GLU A 361 -3.28 0.86 -21.26
N THR A 362 -3.69 0.48 -22.47
CA THR A 362 -4.85 -0.40 -22.67
C THR A 362 -4.59 -1.77 -22.06
N LYS A 363 -3.38 -2.33 -22.21
CA LYS A 363 -3.01 -3.60 -21.55
C LYS A 363 -2.99 -3.47 -20.03
N ASP A 364 -2.53 -2.35 -19.48
CA ASP A 364 -2.56 -2.10 -18.03
C ASP A 364 -4.00 -2.01 -17.51
N ALA A 365 -4.90 -1.33 -18.24
CA ALA A 365 -6.32 -1.26 -17.91
C ALA A 365 -6.98 -2.65 -17.97
N LEU A 366 -6.77 -3.41 -19.05
CA LEU A 366 -7.27 -4.79 -19.16
C LEU A 366 -6.68 -5.71 -18.08
N THR A 367 -5.40 -5.55 -17.74
CA THR A 367 -4.77 -6.28 -16.63
C THR A 367 -5.50 -6.01 -15.32
N SER A 368 -5.85 -4.74 -15.07
CA SER A 368 -6.59 -4.35 -13.88
C SER A 368 -8.00 -4.93 -13.86
N ILE A 369 -8.80 -4.80 -14.94
CA ILE A 369 -10.17 -5.33 -14.96
C ILE A 369 -10.18 -6.85 -14.75
N LEU A 370 -9.28 -7.57 -15.41
CA LEU A 370 -9.25 -9.03 -15.35
C LEU A 370 -8.79 -9.53 -13.98
N SER A 371 -7.84 -8.82 -13.37
CA SER A 371 -7.42 -9.11 -11.99
C SER A 371 -8.55 -8.91 -10.99
N ARG A 372 -9.30 -7.80 -11.12
CA ARG A 372 -10.45 -7.50 -10.25
C ARG A 372 -11.58 -8.50 -10.43
N TRP A 373 -11.87 -8.91 -11.66
CA TRP A 373 -12.85 -9.96 -11.93
C TRP A 373 -12.43 -11.33 -11.41
N HIS A 374 -11.13 -11.63 -11.42
CA HIS A 374 -10.63 -12.83 -10.77
C HIS A 374 -10.83 -12.78 -9.26
N ALA A 375 -10.49 -11.65 -8.63
CA ALA A 375 -10.71 -11.43 -7.21
C ALA A 375 -12.20 -11.47 -6.82
N ALA A 376 -13.10 -11.07 -7.75
CA ALA A 376 -14.55 -11.17 -7.59
C ALA A 376 -15.13 -12.57 -7.89
N GLY A 377 -14.31 -13.56 -8.29
CA GLY A 377 -14.77 -14.90 -8.66
C GLY A 377 -15.50 -14.99 -10.00
N VAL A 378 -15.44 -13.95 -10.84
CA VAL A 378 -16.08 -13.92 -12.16
C VAL A 378 -15.27 -14.68 -13.20
N VAL A 379 -13.94 -14.62 -13.13
CA VAL A 379 -13.04 -15.37 -14.01
C VAL A 379 -12.04 -16.20 -13.20
N ASP A 380 -11.64 -17.34 -13.74
CA ASP A 380 -10.66 -18.20 -13.09
C ASP A 380 -9.22 -17.83 -13.46
N LYS A 381 -8.27 -18.53 -12.84
CA LYS A 381 -6.84 -18.31 -13.10
C LYS A 381 -6.45 -18.70 -14.53
N LEU A 382 -7.06 -19.74 -15.10
CA LEU A 382 -6.75 -20.22 -16.46
C LEU A 382 -7.11 -19.15 -17.49
N TYR A 383 -8.19 -18.41 -17.26
CA TYR A 383 -8.57 -17.28 -18.11
C TYR A 383 -7.50 -16.19 -18.10
N LEU A 384 -6.96 -15.81 -16.93
CA LEU A 384 -5.87 -14.83 -16.84
C LEU A 384 -4.59 -15.26 -17.56
N GLU A 385 -4.27 -16.56 -17.50
CA GLU A 385 -3.08 -17.13 -18.14
C GLU A 385 -3.11 -16.98 -19.67
N GLN A 386 -4.30 -16.91 -20.29
CA GLN A 386 -4.47 -16.64 -21.73
C GLN A 386 -3.94 -15.25 -22.14
N PHE A 387 -3.99 -14.30 -21.21
CA PHE A 387 -3.47 -12.94 -21.38
C PHE A 387 -2.03 -12.80 -20.85
N GLY A 388 -1.44 -13.86 -20.31
CA GLY A 388 -0.16 -13.79 -19.60
C GLY A 388 -0.22 -12.87 -18.37
N ILE A 389 -1.40 -12.72 -17.77
CA ILE A 389 -1.59 -11.92 -16.56
C ILE A 389 -1.28 -12.80 -15.34
N ARG A 390 -0.47 -12.26 -14.42
CA ARG A 390 -0.18 -12.86 -13.13
C ARG A 390 -0.76 -11.97 -12.04
N ILE A 391 -1.36 -12.59 -11.03
CA ILE A 391 -1.89 -11.88 -9.87
C ILE A 391 -0.78 -11.71 -8.84
N PRO A 392 -0.42 -10.47 -8.46
CA PRO A 392 0.57 -10.25 -7.43
C PRO A 392 0.03 -10.75 -6.09
N LYS A 393 0.88 -11.47 -5.36
CA LYS A 393 0.58 -11.92 -4.01
C LYS A 393 1.20 -10.95 -3.01
N PHE A 394 0.45 -9.91 -2.65
CA PHE A 394 0.99 -8.76 -1.92
C PHE A 394 1.52 -9.08 -0.52
N ASP A 395 0.91 -10.07 0.11
CA ASP A 395 1.04 -10.55 1.49
C ASP A 395 1.86 -11.83 1.63
N LEU A 396 2.39 -12.36 0.53
CA LEU A 396 3.37 -13.42 0.62
C LEU A 396 4.74 -12.88 1.07
N PRO A 397 5.50 -13.69 1.82
CA PRO A 397 6.91 -13.42 2.05
C PRO A 397 7.66 -13.26 0.74
N PHE A 398 8.66 -12.40 0.74
CA PHE A 398 9.60 -12.25 -0.36
C PHE A 398 10.26 -13.60 -0.67
N SER A 399 10.31 -13.91 -1.96
CA SER A 399 11.04 -15.07 -2.46
C SER A 399 11.88 -14.65 -3.65
N ALA A 400 13.20 -14.86 -3.54
CA ALA A 400 14.12 -14.71 -4.66
C ALA A 400 13.82 -15.73 -5.79
N ASP A 401 13.02 -16.77 -5.50
CA ASP A 401 12.61 -17.75 -6.49
C ASP A 401 11.38 -17.35 -7.30
N ASN A 402 10.65 -16.31 -6.87
CA ASN A 402 9.54 -15.75 -7.62
C ASN A 402 10.01 -15.27 -9.00
N ALA A 403 9.35 -15.72 -10.05
CA ALA A 403 9.72 -15.41 -11.43
C ALA A 403 9.77 -13.90 -11.73
N GLU A 404 8.85 -13.11 -11.16
CA GLU A 404 8.81 -11.65 -11.35
C GLU A 404 10.03 -10.99 -10.70
N ILE A 405 10.33 -11.36 -9.46
CA ILE A 405 11.50 -10.89 -8.73
C ILE A 405 12.80 -11.34 -9.41
N LYS A 406 12.85 -12.57 -9.95
CA LYS A 406 13.99 -13.06 -10.74
C LYS A 406 14.26 -12.21 -11.97
N GLU A 407 13.22 -11.75 -12.66
CA GLU A 407 13.37 -10.86 -13.82
C GLU A 407 13.94 -9.51 -13.42
N GLU A 408 13.50 -8.93 -12.30
CA GLU A 408 14.07 -7.66 -11.81
C GLU A 408 15.51 -7.82 -11.28
N LEU A 409 15.81 -8.93 -10.59
CA LEU A 409 17.16 -9.22 -10.06
C LEU A 409 18.20 -9.43 -11.17
N ARG A 410 17.78 -9.85 -12.38
CA ARG A 410 18.68 -9.94 -13.55
C ARG A 410 19.24 -8.58 -13.95
N GLU A 411 18.51 -7.49 -13.71
CA GLU A 411 18.96 -6.13 -14.05
C GLU A 411 20.07 -5.63 -13.10
N ILE A 412 20.09 -6.12 -11.85
CA ILE A 412 21.07 -5.68 -10.84
C ILE A 412 22.33 -6.50 -10.82
N SER A 413 22.25 -7.76 -11.24
CA SER A 413 23.42 -8.63 -11.23
C SER A 413 24.62 -8.05 -12.00
N PRO A 414 24.44 -7.41 -13.18
CA PRO A 414 25.51 -6.69 -13.87
C PRO A 414 26.07 -5.49 -13.09
N ILE A 415 25.22 -4.76 -12.34
CA ILE A 415 25.62 -3.57 -11.58
C ILE A 415 26.56 -3.97 -10.45
N ILE A 416 26.19 -4.99 -9.67
CA ILE A 416 27.01 -5.51 -8.57
C ILE A 416 28.37 -5.97 -9.08
N LYS A 417 28.38 -6.74 -10.18
CA LYS A 417 29.61 -7.22 -10.82
C LYS A 417 30.48 -6.06 -11.32
N ALA A 418 29.86 -5.04 -11.92
CA ALA A 418 30.60 -3.89 -12.40
C ALA A 418 31.26 -3.11 -11.26
N ILE A 419 30.60 -2.97 -10.11
CA ILE A 419 31.19 -2.35 -8.91
C ILE A 419 32.34 -3.21 -8.36
N GLU A 420 32.18 -4.52 -8.32
CA GLU A 420 33.19 -5.45 -7.79
C GLU A 420 34.45 -5.52 -8.67
N LEU A 421 34.27 -5.63 -9.99
CA LEU A 421 35.37 -5.85 -10.94
C LEU A 421 36.07 -4.56 -11.38
N ASN A 422 35.47 -3.39 -11.18
CA ASN A 422 36.07 -2.11 -11.54
C ASN A 422 36.72 -1.45 -10.31
N PRO A 423 38.06 -1.38 -10.23
CA PRO A 423 38.76 -0.78 -9.09
C PRO A 423 38.43 0.69 -8.85
N GLU A 424 37.98 1.43 -9.86
CA GLU A 424 37.57 2.83 -9.71
C GLU A 424 36.19 2.93 -9.03
N LEU A 425 35.24 2.09 -9.42
CA LEU A 425 33.93 2.02 -8.75
C LEU A 425 34.03 1.44 -7.34
N ALA A 426 34.82 0.38 -7.17
CA ALA A 426 35.01 -0.29 -5.88
C ALA A 426 35.59 0.63 -4.80
N LYS A 427 36.29 1.71 -5.17
CA LYS A 427 36.75 2.76 -4.24
C LYS A 427 35.59 3.53 -3.61
N PHE A 428 34.54 3.76 -4.37
CA PHE A 428 33.39 4.56 -3.94
C PHE A 428 32.26 3.71 -3.39
N PHE A 429 32.00 2.53 -3.97
CA PHE A 429 30.79 1.77 -3.68
C PHE A 429 31.09 0.38 -3.12
N TYR A 430 30.19 -0.10 -2.26
CA TYR A 430 30.11 -1.51 -1.93
C TYR A 430 29.49 -2.29 -3.10
N PRO A 431 29.93 -3.53 -3.40
CA PRO A 431 29.31 -4.40 -4.40
C PRO A 431 28.01 -5.02 -3.85
N ALA A 432 27.06 -4.16 -3.50
CA ALA A 432 25.72 -4.49 -3.03
C ALA A 432 24.72 -3.41 -3.46
N ALA A 433 23.50 -3.81 -3.71
CA ALA A 433 22.39 -2.94 -4.06
C ALA A 433 21.09 -3.40 -3.40
N ILE A 434 20.16 -2.47 -3.21
CA ILE A 434 18.79 -2.74 -2.77
C ILE A 434 17.85 -2.51 -3.94
N LEU A 435 17.01 -3.50 -4.21
CA LEU A 435 15.80 -3.35 -4.99
C LEU A 435 14.66 -2.87 -4.12
N PHE A 436 14.03 -1.76 -4.50
CA PHE A 436 12.85 -1.27 -3.80
C PHE A 436 11.80 -0.74 -4.78
N GLY A 437 10.76 -0.09 -4.26
CA GLY A 437 9.74 0.57 -5.08
C GLY A 437 8.64 -0.37 -5.60
N SER A 438 7.87 0.15 -6.57
CA SER A 438 6.58 -0.44 -6.96
C SER A 438 6.67 -1.82 -7.61
N ARG A 439 7.75 -2.08 -8.38
CA ARG A 439 7.97 -3.38 -9.06
C ARG A 439 8.22 -4.51 -8.07
N VAL A 440 9.12 -4.29 -7.10
CA VAL A 440 9.42 -5.25 -6.04
C VAL A 440 8.20 -5.54 -5.17
N LYS A 441 7.38 -4.52 -4.95
CA LYS A 441 6.14 -4.61 -4.18
C LYS A 441 4.96 -5.19 -4.97
N GLY A 442 5.12 -5.49 -6.25
CA GLY A 442 4.13 -6.17 -7.10
C GLY A 442 2.98 -5.30 -7.63
N TYR A 443 3.06 -3.97 -7.53
CA TYR A 443 2.01 -3.07 -8.07
C TYR A 443 2.54 -2.10 -9.13
N GLY A 444 3.78 -2.26 -9.58
CA GLY A 444 4.33 -1.48 -10.70
C GLY A 444 3.61 -1.81 -12.00
N THR A 445 3.32 -0.78 -12.81
CA THR A 445 2.85 -0.96 -14.18
C THR A 445 3.97 -1.51 -15.08
N ARG A 446 3.63 -2.00 -16.28
CA ARG A 446 4.64 -2.52 -17.23
C ARG A 446 5.74 -1.51 -17.56
N THR A 447 5.38 -0.23 -17.55
CA THR A 447 6.26 0.92 -17.83
C THR A 447 6.88 1.56 -16.58
N ALA A 448 6.69 0.97 -15.38
CA ALA A 448 7.29 1.50 -14.16
C ALA A 448 8.81 1.30 -14.18
N ASP A 449 9.52 2.30 -13.69
CA ASP A 449 10.97 2.28 -13.51
C ASP A 449 11.35 1.29 -12.39
N LEU A 450 12.61 0.83 -12.41
CA LEU A 450 13.18 -0.02 -11.37
C LEU A 450 14.01 0.82 -10.40
N ASP A 451 13.55 0.91 -9.16
CA ASP A 451 14.21 1.69 -8.12
C ASP A 451 15.34 0.89 -7.46
N VAL A 452 16.55 1.47 -7.47
CA VAL A 452 17.77 0.84 -6.95
C VAL A 452 18.46 1.76 -5.96
N ALA A 453 18.90 1.21 -4.82
CA ALA A 453 19.77 1.91 -3.88
C ALA A 453 21.16 1.27 -3.85
N VAL A 454 22.18 2.07 -3.63
CA VAL A 454 23.58 1.66 -3.51
C VAL A 454 24.21 2.24 -2.24
N PHE A 455 25.28 1.62 -1.77
CA PHE A 455 26.00 2.06 -0.59
C PHE A 455 27.35 2.67 -0.96
N VAL A 456 27.55 3.93 -0.59
CA VAL A 456 28.83 4.62 -0.72
C VAL A 456 29.69 4.30 0.50
N ARG A 457 30.94 3.93 0.26
CA ARG A 457 31.88 3.51 1.30
C ARG A 457 32.15 4.62 2.31
N PRO A 458 32.40 4.25 3.58
CA PRO A 458 32.94 5.20 4.54
C PRO A 458 34.22 5.82 4.00
N ASP A 459 34.46 7.07 4.37
CA ASP A 459 35.66 7.85 4.02
C ASP A 459 35.68 8.38 2.57
N THR A 460 34.62 8.16 1.78
CA THR A 460 34.46 8.83 0.48
C THR A 460 34.16 10.32 0.69
N PRO A 461 34.96 11.25 0.15
CA PRO A 461 34.67 12.68 0.24
C PRO A 461 33.46 13.05 -0.61
N ILE A 462 32.59 13.93 -0.11
CA ILE A 462 31.38 14.36 -0.83
C ILE A 462 31.72 15.10 -2.13
N GLU A 463 32.91 15.71 -2.21
CA GLU A 463 33.44 16.39 -3.39
C GLU A 463 33.68 15.42 -4.57
N GLU A 464 33.87 14.12 -4.29
CA GLU A 464 34.01 13.07 -5.31
C GLU A 464 32.64 12.58 -5.83
N ARG A 465 31.52 13.01 -5.24
CA ARG A 465 30.16 12.59 -5.65
C ARG A 465 29.88 12.79 -7.14
N PRO A 466 30.22 13.93 -7.79
CA PRO A 466 30.00 14.09 -9.22
C PRO A 466 30.76 13.06 -10.07
N ARG A 467 31.96 12.67 -9.63
CA ARG A 467 32.75 11.62 -10.30
C ARG A 467 32.14 10.25 -10.08
N ALA A 468 31.79 9.92 -8.84
CA ALA A 468 31.14 8.66 -8.48
C ALA A 468 29.83 8.47 -9.26
N GLN A 469 28.99 9.51 -9.33
CA GLN A 469 27.75 9.52 -10.12
C GLN A 469 27.99 9.33 -11.61
N LYS A 470 29.00 9.97 -12.19
CA LYS A 470 29.35 9.79 -13.60
C LYS A 470 29.80 8.36 -13.94
N LEU A 471 30.44 7.68 -13.00
CA LEU A 471 30.82 6.27 -13.17
C LEU A 471 29.60 5.37 -13.00
N LEU A 472 28.79 5.62 -11.96
CA LEU A 472 27.59 4.86 -11.65
C LEU A 472 26.54 4.98 -12.77
N SER A 473 26.29 6.17 -13.30
CA SER A 473 25.30 6.39 -14.36
C SER A 473 25.60 5.62 -15.64
N LYS A 474 26.87 5.31 -15.92
CA LYS A 474 27.28 4.49 -17.07
C LYS A 474 26.86 3.04 -16.92
N ILE A 475 26.90 2.50 -15.70
CA ILE A 475 26.49 1.12 -15.43
C ILE A 475 24.98 0.99 -15.20
N LEU A 476 24.32 2.07 -14.77
CA LEU A 476 22.87 2.15 -14.59
C LEU A 476 22.10 2.54 -15.85
N ALA A 477 22.76 2.71 -17.00
CA ALA A 477 22.16 3.20 -18.25
C ALA A 477 21.14 2.26 -18.92
N GLY A 478 20.72 1.19 -18.24
CA GLY A 478 19.70 0.26 -18.72
C GLY A 478 18.31 0.90 -18.82
N GLU A 479 17.45 0.32 -19.65
CA GLU A 479 16.12 0.87 -19.98
C GLU A 479 15.22 1.05 -18.74
N LYS A 480 15.35 0.19 -17.73
CA LYS A 480 14.47 0.20 -16.53
C LYS A 480 14.95 1.10 -15.39
N ILE A 481 16.26 1.25 -15.19
CA ILE A 481 16.83 1.99 -14.04
C ILE A 481 17.13 3.46 -14.41
N GLN A 482 17.21 3.77 -15.72
CA GLN A 482 17.33 5.13 -16.26
C GLN A 482 18.52 5.94 -15.69
N GLY A 483 19.61 5.27 -15.34
CA GLY A 483 20.86 5.91 -14.96
C GLY A 483 20.90 6.52 -13.56
N LYS A 484 19.90 6.27 -12.70
CA LYS A 484 19.79 6.86 -11.36
C LYS A 484 19.67 5.79 -10.28
N ALA A 485 20.27 6.05 -9.12
CA ALA A 485 20.11 5.25 -7.92
C ALA A 485 20.05 6.16 -6.69
N LEU A 486 19.43 5.65 -5.63
CA LEU A 486 19.48 6.26 -4.31
C LEU A 486 20.83 5.90 -3.64
N GLU A 487 21.55 6.90 -3.17
CA GLU A 487 22.88 6.74 -2.57
C GLU A 487 22.79 6.82 -1.05
N PHE A 488 23.07 5.71 -0.36
CA PHE A 488 23.30 5.73 1.09
C PHE A 488 24.77 5.93 1.39
N TRP A 489 25.13 7.13 1.85
CA TRP A 489 26.48 7.46 2.25
C TRP A 489 26.75 6.96 3.66
N LEU A 490 27.77 6.13 3.83
CA LEU A 490 28.06 5.50 5.12
C LEU A 490 29.17 6.26 5.85
N ALA A 491 29.05 6.35 7.17
CA ALA A 491 30.09 6.84 8.08
C ALA A 491 30.43 5.77 9.12
N ARG A 492 31.63 5.88 9.71
CA ARG A 492 32.06 4.98 10.80
C ARG A 492 31.64 5.55 12.15
N GLU A 493 31.03 4.70 12.97
CA GLU A 493 30.71 4.99 14.36
C GLU A 493 31.27 3.88 15.24
N GLY A 494 32.54 4.02 15.64
CA GLY A 494 33.31 2.93 16.26
C GLY A 494 33.47 1.75 15.28
N ASP A 495 33.06 0.56 15.70
CA ASP A 495 33.07 -0.66 14.86
C ASP A 495 31.82 -0.78 13.95
N ASN A 496 30.85 0.13 14.10
CA ASN A 496 29.59 0.12 13.36
C ASN A 496 29.62 1.10 12.17
N LEU A 497 28.63 0.95 11.30
CA LEU A 497 28.32 1.86 10.21
C LEU A 497 27.01 2.60 10.51
N CYS A 498 26.94 3.87 10.13
CA CYS A 498 25.72 4.65 10.14
C CYS A 498 25.53 5.37 8.79
N ILE A 499 24.31 5.82 8.50
CA ILE A 499 24.06 6.67 7.33
C ILE A 499 24.41 8.10 7.70
N GLN A 500 25.17 8.75 6.82
CA GLN A 500 25.47 10.17 6.91
C GLN A 500 24.32 10.98 6.34
N ASP A 501 23.64 11.73 7.20
CA ASP A 501 22.56 12.63 6.79
C ASP A 501 23.13 13.97 6.34
N PHE A 502 22.72 14.42 5.15
CA PHE A 502 23.12 15.72 4.61
C PHE A 502 22.07 16.78 4.92
N PRO A 503 22.48 18.03 5.22
CA PRO A 503 21.53 19.10 5.58
C PRO A 503 20.65 19.55 4.40
N ASN A 504 21.14 19.40 3.17
CA ASN A 504 20.40 19.71 1.94
C ASN A 504 20.48 18.50 0.99
N PRO A 505 19.75 17.42 1.29
CA PRO A 505 19.72 16.26 0.40
C PRO A 505 19.03 16.63 -0.91
N ASP A 506 19.40 15.95 -1.99
CA ASP A 506 18.61 15.91 -3.21
C ASP A 506 17.94 14.54 -3.33
N THR A 507 17.08 14.35 -4.35
CA THR A 507 16.31 13.11 -4.54
C THR A 507 17.15 11.84 -4.76
N SER A 508 18.47 11.96 -4.94
CA SER A 508 19.38 10.81 -5.07
C SER A 508 20.21 10.53 -3.81
N LEU A 509 20.09 11.33 -2.75
CA LEU A 509 20.70 11.05 -1.45
C LEU A 509 19.69 10.39 -0.53
N GLY A 510 20.02 9.19 -0.05
CA GLY A 510 19.26 8.52 1.00
C GLY A 510 19.70 8.99 2.39
N ASP A 511 18.74 9.18 3.29
CA ASP A 511 18.98 9.53 4.69
C ASP A 511 18.63 8.37 5.64
N SER A 512 19.04 8.51 6.91
CA SER A 512 18.83 7.54 7.99
C SER A 512 17.36 7.36 8.37
N ASN A 513 16.47 8.21 7.86
CA ASN A 513 15.02 8.16 8.06
C ASN A 513 14.28 7.54 6.86
N LEU A 514 15.00 6.83 5.98
CA LEU A 514 14.43 5.96 4.94
C LEU A 514 14.51 4.46 5.32
N PRO A 515 14.06 4.03 6.52
CA PRO A 515 14.15 2.64 6.93
C PRO A 515 13.28 1.75 6.04
N HIS A 516 12.24 2.27 5.40
CA HIS A 516 11.43 1.50 4.45
C HIS A 516 12.26 1.00 3.25
N VAL A 517 13.26 1.74 2.78
CA VAL A 517 14.17 1.25 1.73
C VAL A 517 15.07 0.17 2.29
N LEU A 518 15.68 0.40 3.46
CA LEU A 518 16.63 -0.52 4.08
C LEU A 518 15.97 -1.83 4.52
N PHE A 519 14.79 -1.77 5.13
CA PHE A 519 14.12 -2.89 5.78
C PHE A 519 13.05 -3.57 4.91
N ASN A 520 12.45 -2.88 3.94
CA ASN A 520 11.44 -3.47 3.04
C ASN A 520 11.96 -3.71 1.61
N GLY A 521 13.17 -3.26 1.28
CA GLY A 521 13.83 -3.55 0.01
C GLY A 521 14.54 -4.90 -0.01
N ALA A 522 14.65 -5.52 -1.18
CA ALA A 522 15.37 -6.78 -1.36
C ALA A 522 16.85 -6.52 -1.64
N TRP A 523 17.75 -7.14 -0.88
CA TRP A 523 19.18 -6.88 -0.99
C TRP A 523 19.87 -7.90 -1.88
N SER A 524 20.79 -7.43 -2.72
CA SER A 524 21.60 -8.27 -3.59
C SER A 524 23.05 -7.82 -3.54
N GLY A 525 23.98 -8.76 -3.45
CA GLY A 525 25.41 -8.45 -3.33
C GLY A 525 26.24 -9.71 -3.16
N ASN A 526 27.56 -9.58 -3.13
CA ASN A 526 28.38 -10.71 -2.70
C ASN A 526 28.14 -11.00 -1.21
N LYS A 527 28.28 -12.27 -0.81
CA LYS A 527 27.93 -12.74 0.54
C LYS A 527 28.65 -11.98 1.66
N ALA A 528 29.92 -11.66 1.46
CA ALA A 528 30.73 -10.96 2.47
C ALA A 528 30.25 -9.51 2.69
N THR A 529 29.91 -8.80 1.61
CA THR A 529 29.42 -7.41 1.68
C THR A 529 28.03 -7.35 2.31
N ILE A 530 27.12 -8.23 1.90
CA ILE A 530 25.78 -8.31 2.49
C ILE A 530 25.89 -8.56 4.00
N LYS A 531 26.75 -9.51 4.40
CA LYS A 531 27.02 -9.80 5.80
C LYS A 531 27.58 -8.58 6.54
N GLU A 532 28.61 -7.91 6.01
CA GLU A 532 29.19 -6.72 6.65
C GLU A 532 28.15 -5.61 6.87
N LEU A 533 27.34 -5.31 5.86
CA LEU A 533 26.32 -4.27 5.97
C LEU A 533 25.22 -4.67 6.96
N HIS A 534 24.76 -5.92 6.97
CA HIS A 534 23.79 -6.38 7.97
C HIS A 534 24.37 -6.40 9.39
N GLU A 535 25.65 -6.70 9.55
CA GLU A 535 26.29 -6.76 10.85
C GLU A 535 26.63 -5.39 11.42
N LYS A 536 27.02 -4.42 10.58
CA LYS A 536 27.52 -3.12 11.03
C LYS A 536 26.53 -1.97 10.88
N LEU A 537 25.62 -2.00 9.90
CA LEU A 537 24.69 -0.90 9.63
C LEU A 537 23.34 -1.07 10.33
N LEU A 538 22.67 -2.21 10.11
CA LEU A 538 21.29 -2.41 10.54
C LEU A 538 21.05 -2.49 12.06
N PRO A 539 21.98 -2.99 12.90
CA PRO A 539 21.74 -3.06 14.35
C PRO A 539 21.51 -1.70 15.00
N GLY A 540 22.01 -0.61 14.40
CA GLY A 540 21.80 0.75 14.88
C GLY A 540 20.32 1.16 14.96
N TYR A 541 19.45 0.50 14.19
CA TYR A 541 17.99 0.70 14.22
C TYR A 541 17.30 -0.14 15.31
N LEU A 542 17.83 -1.34 15.59
CA LEU A 542 17.27 -2.26 16.59
C LEU A 542 17.64 -1.85 18.02
N TYR A 543 18.82 -1.25 18.21
CA TYR A 543 19.29 -0.72 19.48
C TYR A 543 19.16 0.80 19.55
N SER A 544 17.98 1.33 19.21
CA SER A 544 17.71 2.76 19.07
C SER A 544 17.04 3.43 20.27
N LYS A 545 16.86 2.73 21.40
CA LYS A 545 16.30 3.29 22.65
C LYS A 545 16.96 4.62 23.02
N GLY A 546 16.15 5.68 23.11
CA GLY A 546 16.60 7.04 23.43
C GLY A 546 17.11 7.87 22.25
N LYS A 547 17.21 7.30 21.04
CA LYS A 547 17.50 8.07 19.83
C LYS A 547 16.29 8.91 19.45
N THR A 548 16.55 10.15 19.04
CA THR A 548 15.49 11.06 18.58
C THR A 548 15.77 11.59 17.19
N VAL A 549 14.71 11.83 16.43
CA VAL A 549 14.71 12.48 15.11
C VAL A 549 13.70 13.61 15.20
N ASP A 550 14.14 14.84 14.94
CA ASP A 550 13.33 16.06 15.10
C ASP A 550 12.62 16.15 16.47
N GLY A 551 13.31 15.72 17.54
CA GLY A 551 12.79 15.74 18.91
C GLY A 551 11.74 14.66 19.24
N ARG A 552 11.45 13.74 18.33
CA ARG A 552 10.55 12.59 18.54
C ARG A 552 11.36 11.29 18.63
N ASP A 553 10.80 10.28 19.28
CA ASP A 553 11.39 8.93 19.29
C ASP A 553 11.65 8.41 17.86
N ALA A 554 12.90 8.05 17.58
CA ALA A 554 13.34 7.69 16.22
C ALA A 554 12.64 6.43 15.72
N ARG A 555 12.51 5.41 16.57
CA ARG A 555 11.85 4.15 16.22
C ARG A 555 10.39 4.38 15.83
N LYS A 556 9.67 5.25 16.54
CA LYS A 556 8.30 5.62 16.18
C LYS A 556 8.21 6.24 14.78
N ILE A 557 9.11 7.18 14.45
CA ILE A 557 9.16 7.77 13.10
C ILE A 557 9.46 6.70 12.05
N TRP A 558 10.41 5.81 12.32
CA TRP A 558 10.77 4.76 11.38
C TRP A 558 9.64 3.77 11.10
N LEU A 559 8.89 3.38 12.13
CA LEU A 559 7.69 2.55 11.97
C LEU A 559 6.59 3.29 11.18
N GLU A 560 6.37 4.58 11.43
CA GLU A 560 5.44 5.42 10.64
C GLU A 560 5.85 5.47 9.16
N GLU A 561 7.15 5.56 8.86
CA GLU A 561 7.68 5.56 7.50
C GLU A 561 7.55 4.20 6.80
N MET A 562 7.83 3.10 7.52
CA MET A 562 7.62 1.74 7.01
C MET A 562 6.14 1.46 6.74
N GLU A 563 5.25 1.90 7.63
CA GLU A 563 3.80 1.82 7.45
C GLU A 563 3.34 2.62 6.24
N ARG A 564 3.80 3.87 6.11
CA ARG A 564 3.47 4.72 4.97
C ARG A 564 3.83 4.04 3.66
N ASP A 565 5.05 3.55 3.56
CA ASP A 565 5.56 2.93 2.34
C ASP A 565 4.86 1.60 1.99
N THR A 566 4.49 0.82 3.00
CA THR A 566 3.94 -0.54 2.86
C THR A 566 2.42 -0.56 2.68
N LEU A 567 1.69 0.33 3.35
CA LEU A 567 0.22 0.31 3.43
C LEU A 567 -0.39 1.52 2.73
N GLN A 568 0.06 2.72 3.08
CA GLN A 568 -0.58 3.95 2.63
C GLN A 568 -0.22 4.21 1.16
N TYR A 569 1.06 4.33 0.84
CA TYR A 569 1.52 4.55 -0.53
C TYR A 569 1.32 3.31 -1.42
N ARG A 570 1.72 2.11 -0.97
CA ARG A 570 1.59 0.89 -1.78
C ARG A 570 0.12 0.56 -2.08
N LEU A 571 -0.71 0.41 -1.05
CA LEU A 571 -2.08 -0.08 -1.25
C LEU A 571 -3.07 1.05 -1.58
N MET A 572 -3.04 2.19 -0.87
CA MET A 572 -4.06 3.24 -1.09
C MET A 572 -3.88 3.99 -2.40
N HIS A 573 -2.63 4.17 -2.86
CA HIS A 573 -2.38 4.93 -4.08
C HIS A 573 -2.90 4.22 -5.34
N LYS A 574 -2.48 2.97 -5.54
CA LYS A 574 -2.81 2.14 -6.71
C LYS A 574 -2.88 0.64 -6.44
N GLY A 575 -2.09 0.13 -5.49
CA GLY A 575 -1.89 -1.30 -5.33
C GLY A 575 -3.15 -2.09 -4.98
N TYR A 576 -4.09 -1.53 -4.20
CA TYR A 576 -5.33 -2.25 -3.90
C TYR A 576 -6.32 -2.16 -5.07
N ALA A 577 -6.71 -0.94 -5.45
CA ALA A 577 -7.72 -0.69 -6.47
C ALA A 577 -7.33 -1.24 -7.87
N GLN A 578 -6.05 -1.48 -8.15
CA GLN A 578 -5.66 -2.09 -9.42
C GLN A 578 -6.06 -3.57 -9.51
N PHE A 579 -6.13 -4.31 -8.41
CA PHE A 579 -6.26 -5.78 -8.43
C PHE A 579 -7.51 -6.31 -7.72
N PHE A 580 -8.12 -5.52 -6.84
CA PHE A 580 -9.28 -5.95 -6.08
C PHE A 580 -10.49 -5.05 -6.33
N PRO A 581 -11.71 -5.61 -6.45
CA PRO A 581 -12.93 -4.84 -6.45
C PRO A 581 -13.15 -4.19 -5.07
N GLU A 582 -13.98 -3.15 -5.04
CA GLU A 582 -14.45 -2.58 -3.77
C GLU A 582 -15.35 -3.59 -3.06
N GLN A 583 -15.15 -3.76 -1.75
CA GLN A 583 -15.82 -4.73 -0.89
C GLN A 583 -16.21 -4.05 0.44
N GLY A 584 -17.30 -3.30 0.42
CA GLY A 584 -17.79 -2.54 1.58
C GLY A 584 -17.38 -1.06 1.56
N GLY A 585 -17.27 -0.47 2.75
CA GLY A 585 -16.88 0.94 2.90
C GLY A 585 -17.79 1.76 3.82
N MET A 586 -17.63 3.08 3.75
CA MET A 586 -18.48 4.05 4.46
C MET A 586 -19.46 4.70 3.47
N HIS A 587 -20.72 4.24 3.48
CA HIS A 587 -21.75 4.68 2.53
C HIS A 587 -22.62 5.85 3.02
N ALA A 588 -22.24 6.51 4.12
CA ALA A 588 -22.93 7.71 4.59
C ALA A 588 -22.81 8.86 3.57
N LYS A 589 -23.85 9.69 3.45
CA LYS A 589 -23.88 10.82 2.51
C LYS A 589 -22.70 11.77 2.70
N HIS A 590 -22.29 12.01 3.94
CA HIS A 590 -21.19 12.90 4.30
C HIS A 590 -19.89 12.15 4.64
N ALA A 591 -19.74 10.89 4.19
CA ALA A 591 -18.55 10.09 4.48
C ALA A 591 -17.24 10.77 4.03
N ASP A 592 -17.28 11.63 3.00
CA ASP A 592 -16.13 12.42 2.53
C ASP A 592 -15.47 13.27 3.64
N ALA A 593 -16.22 13.69 4.66
CA ALA A 593 -15.68 14.47 5.78
C ALA A 593 -14.57 13.69 6.52
N ILE A 594 -14.65 12.36 6.54
CA ILE A 594 -13.70 11.44 7.17
C ILE A 594 -12.91 10.60 6.13
N ASP A 595 -12.86 11.08 4.89
CA ASP A 595 -12.20 10.42 3.76
C ASP A 595 -12.89 9.13 3.30
N GLY A 596 -14.23 9.06 3.41
CA GLY A 596 -15.05 7.86 3.16
C GLY A 596 -14.91 7.20 1.78
N LYS A 597 -14.51 7.97 0.76
CA LYS A 597 -14.20 7.46 -0.60
C LYS A 597 -12.83 6.82 -0.73
N SER A 598 -11.98 6.93 0.28
CA SER A 598 -10.67 6.27 0.30
C SER A 598 -10.84 4.77 0.50
N VAL A 599 -10.01 3.98 -0.19
CA VAL A 599 -9.92 2.52 0.03
C VAL A 599 -9.52 2.16 1.46
N PHE A 600 -9.04 3.11 2.28
CA PHE A 600 -8.86 2.89 3.72
C PHE A 600 -10.12 2.35 4.42
N TRP A 601 -11.31 2.71 3.93
CA TRP A 601 -12.59 2.27 4.48
C TRP A 601 -13.06 0.93 3.93
N ASP A 602 -12.46 0.46 2.84
CA ASP A 602 -12.81 -0.80 2.18
C ASP A 602 -12.41 -2.01 3.06
N SER A 603 -13.31 -2.97 3.23
CA SER A 603 -13.09 -4.11 4.12
C SER A 603 -12.03 -5.05 3.55
N GLY A 604 -11.99 -5.23 2.23
CA GLY A 604 -10.96 -6.03 1.56
C GLY A 604 -9.58 -5.39 1.64
N TYR A 605 -9.48 -4.05 1.53
CA TYR A 605 -8.25 -3.32 1.80
C TYR A 605 -7.76 -3.59 3.20
N ARG A 606 -8.64 -3.48 4.21
CA ARG A 606 -8.30 -3.69 5.62
C ARG A 606 -7.81 -5.10 5.89
N ARG A 607 -8.42 -6.12 5.29
CA ARG A 607 -7.95 -7.52 5.37
C ARG A 607 -6.52 -7.68 4.87
N LEU A 608 -6.18 -7.05 3.75
CA LEU A 608 -4.82 -7.09 3.24
C LEU A 608 -3.86 -6.24 4.10
N ALA A 609 -4.29 -5.05 4.52
CA ALA A 609 -3.48 -4.10 5.25
C ALA A 609 -3.06 -4.63 6.63
N ILE A 610 -3.96 -5.29 7.37
CA ILE A 610 -3.63 -5.88 8.68
C ILE A 610 -2.55 -6.96 8.55
N LYS A 611 -2.64 -7.84 7.53
CA LYS A 611 -1.63 -8.87 7.27
C LYS A 611 -0.27 -8.25 6.95
N LEU A 612 -0.26 -7.27 6.05
CA LEU A 612 0.96 -6.54 5.70
C LEU A 612 1.56 -5.78 6.88
N PHE A 613 0.74 -5.19 7.75
CA PHE A 613 1.24 -4.54 8.97
C PHE A 613 1.99 -5.55 9.85
N ILE A 614 1.38 -6.71 10.10
CA ILE A 614 1.95 -7.77 10.93
C ILE A 614 3.26 -8.31 10.34
N GLN A 615 3.34 -8.44 9.01
CA GLN A 615 4.48 -9.06 8.33
C GLN A 615 5.61 -8.10 7.94
N LYS A 616 5.29 -6.84 7.61
CA LYS A 616 6.24 -5.91 6.96
C LYS A 616 6.44 -4.61 7.74
N VAL A 617 5.55 -4.24 8.66
CA VAL A 617 5.76 -3.11 9.58
C VAL A 617 6.31 -3.67 10.89
N PHE A 618 7.59 -4.04 10.85
CA PHE A 618 8.27 -4.66 11.99
C PHE A 618 9.69 -4.12 12.16
N LEU A 619 9.90 -3.44 13.29
CA LEU A 619 11.21 -2.96 13.73
C LEU A 619 11.30 -3.14 15.26
N PRO A 620 11.86 -4.26 15.75
CA PRO A 620 11.91 -4.57 17.17
C PRO A 620 12.90 -3.65 17.91
N GLN A 621 12.57 -3.26 19.14
CA GLN A 621 13.49 -2.55 20.03
C GLN A 621 14.19 -3.55 20.94
N LEU A 622 15.45 -3.86 20.65
CA LEU A 622 16.22 -4.82 21.46
C LEU A 622 16.97 -4.09 22.58
N GLU A 623 17.16 -4.77 23.70
CA GLU A 623 18.06 -4.32 24.76
C GLU A 623 19.49 -4.80 24.52
N LYS A 624 20.47 -3.93 24.73
CA LYS A 624 21.88 -4.35 24.69
C LYS A 624 22.11 -5.31 25.85
N ILE A 625 22.48 -6.55 25.53
CA ILE A 625 22.98 -7.49 26.53
C ILE A 625 24.36 -6.97 26.94
N GLY A 626 24.48 -6.54 28.20
CA GLY A 626 25.71 -6.01 28.78
C GLY A 626 26.82 -7.03 28.92
#